data_AF-A0AAN6N2K0-F1
#
_entry.id   AF-A0AAN6N2K0-F1
#
_cell.length_a   1.000
_cell.length_b   1.000
_cell.length_c   1.000
_cell.angle_alpha   90.00
_cell.angle_beta   90.00
_cell.angle_gamma   90.00
#
_symmetry.space_group_name_H-M   'P 1'
#
loop_
_entity.id
_entity.type
_entity.pdbx_description
1 polymer ?
#
loop_
_entity_poly.entity_id
_entity_poly.type
_entity_poly.pdbx_seq_one_letter_code
_entity_poly.pdbx_strand_id
1 'polypeptide(L)'
;MTANTNRFSTYTTASGGSESKNGEKKDLWSSMLDSVASGKRLPEKNMLVLGGTVDSQREFFDSLSNNEMRRTLDRQGSKLAPVANSFALGYAYYDVLDADQEDTLARISLYTLTSPSPSFASLLQPLLTPQSIPNTLIVILLDWSQPWKWMRQLREWILLLRTVLVSLSDECKATMEEVMISWRDRGRGGGINLDGTSAAAVADNDVSLPLGPGEWEDGLGLPLCLVCQNAEKMEYLEKTQGWKEEEFDVVLQFMRTVLLKHGASLIYTTPSAPSQLPSLVHSSLGIHSLLKKHPLKHNVIDRDKIVVPPNWDSWGKIRVLREGFDVELVSTGWSIDLDQPFPRPTADVVHNGHVDEEEEAAAAEPEGSTVVLYESSVQDPTMNALQLAGRDSHSTRLEVETTETQTFLGQQLKILEAFRQKNEEASREDRAKPLRRADDDENGLVVGRAPEGRVLEHIGPVQFNMGGIQVDADDMVQRLKDRQMYGSSPDLSPDIEGSVDEPPQMDTENLQAFFTGLMNRRGGGTK
;
A
#
# COMPACT_ATOMS: atom_id res chain seq x y z
N MET A 1 40.70 -1.44 -6.98
CA MET A 1 41.55 -0.26 -6.71
C MET A 1 40.69 0.75 -5.98
N THR A 2 41.08 1.19 -4.78
CA THR A 2 40.23 2.01 -3.89
C THR A 2 40.66 3.47 -3.91
N ALA A 3 39.76 4.37 -4.31
CA ALA A 3 40.01 5.80 -4.39
C ALA A 3 39.46 6.53 -3.15
N ASN A 4 40.27 6.69 -2.11
CA ASN A 4 39.93 7.54 -0.95
C ASN A 4 39.99 9.02 -1.34
N THR A 5 38.84 9.70 -1.38
CA THR A 5 38.73 11.14 -1.71
C THR A 5 38.69 12.05 -0.47
N ASN A 6 39.53 11.77 0.53
CA ASN A 6 39.72 12.67 1.69
C ASN A 6 40.45 13.96 1.26
N ARG A 7 39.69 15.01 0.91
CA ARG A 7 40.20 16.35 0.65
C ARG A 7 40.57 17.10 1.93
N PHE A 8 41.68 16.73 2.57
CA PHE A 8 42.33 17.59 3.56
C PHE A 8 42.93 18.82 2.86
N SER A 9 42.37 20.00 3.13
CA SER A 9 42.87 21.27 2.58
C SER A 9 44.11 21.71 3.36
N THR A 10 45.29 21.42 2.82
CA THR A 10 46.57 21.76 3.45
C THR A 10 46.93 23.22 3.18
N TYR A 11 46.54 24.13 4.07
CA TYR A 11 46.97 25.53 3.99
C TYR A 11 48.44 25.69 4.40
N THR A 12 49.21 26.32 3.52
CA THR A 12 50.66 26.48 3.66
C THR A 12 51.02 27.52 4.72
N THR A 13 51.77 27.12 5.75
CA THR A 13 52.34 28.03 6.76
C THR A 13 53.54 28.79 6.20
N ALA A 14 53.28 29.90 5.50
CA ALA A 14 54.31 30.84 5.07
C ALA A 14 54.79 31.70 6.25
N SER A 15 56.06 31.55 6.65
CA SER A 15 56.68 32.34 7.71
C SER A 15 56.97 33.77 7.24
N GLY A 16 56.36 34.77 7.89
CA GLY A 16 56.64 36.18 7.65
C GLY A 16 56.41 37.00 8.92
N GLY A 17 57.49 37.47 9.54
CA GLY A 17 57.45 38.19 10.81
C GLY A 17 57.40 39.71 10.63
N SER A 18 56.48 40.37 11.32
CA SER A 18 56.55 41.80 11.65
C SER A 18 55.69 42.09 12.87
N GLU A 19 56.28 42.61 13.95
CA GLU A 19 55.52 43.13 15.09
C GLU A 19 54.71 44.37 14.65
N SER A 20 53.41 44.38 14.95
CA SER A 20 52.55 45.55 14.83
C SER A 20 51.29 45.36 15.66
N LYS A 21 50.83 46.44 16.32
CA LYS A 21 49.66 46.48 17.21
C LYS A 21 48.34 46.27 16.45
N ASN A 22 48.08 45.04 16.02
CA ASN A 22 46.87 44.64 15.28
C ASN A 22 46.46 43.17 15.50
N GLY A 23 47.17 42.42 16.38
CA GLY A 23 46.89 41.00 16.66
C GLY A 23 45.48 40.78 17.20
N GLU A 24 45.09 41.54 18.23
CA GLU A 24 43.74 41.50 18.85
C GLU A 24 42.60 41.55 17.82
N LYS A 25 42.76 42.31 16.72
CA LYS A 25 41.74 42.38 15.66
C LYS A 25 41.71 41.13 14.79
N LYS A 26 42.85 40.49 14.51
CA LYS A 26 42.84 39.19 13.83
C LYS A 26 42.19 38.13 14.70
N ASP A 27 42.53 38.10 15.98
CA ASP A 27 42.00 37.12 16.93
C ASP A 27 40.49 37.31 17.14
N LEU A 28 39.99 38.55 17.18
CA LEU A 28 38.56 38.86 17.20
C LEU A 28 37.85 38.45 15.89
N TRP A 29 38.45 38.67 14.72
CA TRP A 29 37.85 38.23 13.46
C TRP A 29 37.86 36.70 13.32
N SER A 30 38.89 36.00 13.78
CA SER A 30 38.87 34.53 13.82
C SER A 30 37.90 33.99 14.86
N SER A 31 37.85 34.55 16.09
CA SER A 31 36.88 34.09 17.09
C SER A 31 35.43 34.40 16.69
N MET A 32 35.20 35.47 15.93
CA MET A 32 33.88 35.80 15.38
C MET A 32 33.53 34.89 14.19
N LEU A 33 34.50 34.54 13.33
CA LEU A 33 34.30 33.56 12.26
C LEU A 33 34.10 32.14 12.82
N ASP A 34 34.84 31.74 13.85
CA ASP A 34 34.65 30.46 14.56
C ASP A 34 33.31 30.45 15.32
N SER A 35 32.87 31.59 15.89
CA SER A 35 31.54 31.74 16.51
C SER A 35 30.40 31.71 15.48
N VAL A 36 30.67 32.03 14.22
CA VAL A 36 29.71 31.93 13.10
C VAL A 36 29.76 30.54 12.44
N ALA A 37 30.92 29.90 12.37
CA ALA A 37 31.09 28.52 11.89
C ALA A 37 30.60 27.48 12.91
N SER A 38 30.68 27.80 14.21
CA SER A 38 29.97 27.11 15.31
C SER A 38 28.61 27.73 15.61
N GLY A 39 28.16 28.69 14.80
CA GLY A 39 26.82 29.28 14.90
C GLY A 39 25.78 28.19 14.74
N LYS A 40 25.04 27.90 15.83
CA LYS A 40 24.15 26.73 16.05
C LYS A 40 23.85 25.93 14.77
N ARG A 41 24.70 24.95 14.43
CA ARG A 41 24.34 23.92 13.44
C ARG A 41 23.11 23.20 13.99
N LEU A 42 21.98 23.33 13.31
CA LEU A 42 20.72 22.74 13.75
C LEU A 42 20.91 21.22 13.97
N PRO A 43 20.41 20.65 15.09
CA PRO A 43 20.45 19.22 15.31
C PRO A 43 19.86 18.45 14.13
N GLU A 44 20.69 17.68 13.44
CA GLU A 44 20.29 16.87 12.30
C GLU A 44 19.73 15.54 12.79
N LYS A 45 18.48 15.25 12.40
CA LYS A 45 17.72 14.06 12.75
C LYS A 45 17.30 13.36 11.46
N ASN A 46 17.28 12.03 11.46
CA ASN A 46 16.97 11.23 10.28
C ASN A 46 15.75 10.36 10.52
N MET A 47 14.94 10.16 9.49
CA MET A 47 13.79 9.27 9.55
C MET A 47 13.74 8.39 8.30
N LEU A 48 13.78 7.08 8.49
CA LEU A 48 13.64 6.09 7.43
C LEU A 48 12.17 5.72 7.31
N VAL A 49 11.50 6.18 6.25
CA VAL A 49 10.06 6.03 6.04
C VAL A 49 9.82 4.91 5.03
N LEU A 50 9.20 3.83 5.49
CA LEU A 50 9.11 2.56 4.77
C LEU A 50 7.65 2.21 4.48
N GLY A 51 7.35 1.76 3.26
CA GLY A 51 6.00 1.36 2.86
C GLY A 51 5.10 2.54 2.47
N GLY A 52 3.78 2.33 2.60
CA GLY A 52 2.76 3.26 2.11
C GLY A 52 2.72 3.39 0.58
N THR A 53 2.15 4.50 0.08
CA THR A 53 2.19 4.90 -1.34
C THR A 53 2.85 6.27 -1.47
N VAL A 54 3.09 6.75 -2.71
CA VAL A 54 3.62 8.11 -2.92
C VAL A 54 2.72 9.17 -2.28
N ASP A 55 1.39 8.98 -2.32
CA ASP A 55 0.43 9.92 -1.74
C ASP A 55 0.20 9.69 -0.24
N SER A 56 0.31 8.46 0.27
CA SER A 56 0.25 8.23 1.72
C SER A 56 1.53 8.72 2.42
N GLN A 57 2.70 8.62 1.79
CA GLN A 57 3.94 9.22 2.29
C GLN A 57 3.87 10.76 2.30
N ARG A 58 3.16 11.37 1.35
CA ARG A 58 2.85 12.82 1.36
C ARG A 58 1.88 13.18 2.49
N GLU A 59 0.78 12.43 2.66
CA GLU A 59 -0.16 12.62 3.77
C GLU A 59 0.55 12.52 5.12
N PHE A 60 1.40 11.51 5.31
CA PHE A 60 2.22 11.34 6.50
C PHE A 60 3.14 12.55 6.73
N PHE A 61 3.82 13.04 5.69
CA PHE A 61 4.69 14.22 5.78
C PHE A 61 3.92 15.51 6.09
N ASP A 62 2.74 15.70 5.48
CA ASP A 62 1.85 16.83 5.74
C ASP A 62 1.28 16.74 7.17
N SER A 63 0.86 15.57 7.63
CA SER A 63 0.35 15.31 8.99
C SER A 63 1.43 15.52 10.07
N LEU A 64 2.67 15.15 9.77
CA LEU A 64 3.83 15.34 10.64
C LEU A 64 4.36 16.79 10.67
N SER A 65 4.23 17.53 9.56
CA SER A 65 4.78 18.90 9.41
C SER A 65 3.74 20.02 9.55
N ASN A 66 2.44 19.70 9.59
CA ASN A 66 1.36 20.63 9.97
C ASN A 66 1.50 20.98 11.46
N ASN A 67 1.98 22.20 11.73
CA ASN A 67 1.59 22.93 12.92
C ASN A 67 0.43 23.85 12.50
N GLU A 68 -0.68 23.84 13.25
CA GLU A 68 -1.99 24.37 12.76
C GLU A 68 -1.94 25.85 12.33
N MET A 69 -0.99 26.63 12.87
CA MET A 69 -0.82 28.05 12.53
C MET A 69 -0.02 28.30 11.23
N ARG A 70 0.73 27.33 10.67
CA ARG A 70 1.43 27.52 9.37
C ARG A 70 0.44 27.90 8.26
N ARG A 71 -0.78 27.33 8.30
CA ARG A 71 -1.88 27.58 7.37
C ARG A 71 -2.33 29.05 7.26
N THR A 72 -2.06 29.91 8.26
CA THR A 72 -2.38 31.35 8.17
C THR A 72 -1.22 32.19 7.61
N LEU A 73 0.01 31.66 7.59
CA LEU A 73 1.22 32.34 7.09
C LEU A 73 1.60 31.91 5.65
N ASP A 74 1.29 30.68 5.24
CA ASP A 74 1.74 30.06 3.97
C ASP A 74 1.21 30.70 2.67
N ARG A 75 0.52 31.84 2.75
CA ARG A 75 0.22 32.67 1.59
C ARG A 75 1.47 33.28 0.94
N GLN A 76 2.65 33.17 1.56
CA GLN A 76 3.92 33.72 1.08
C GLN A 76 5.10 32.73 1.13
N GLY A 77 4.97 31.58 0.45
CA GLY A 77 6.10 31.03 -0.32
C GLY A 77 6.88 29.84 0.26
N SER A 78 6.56 29.33 1.45
CA SER A 78 7.18 28.10 1.99
C SER A 78 6.65 26.84 1.30
N LYS A 79 6.99 26.65 0.02
CA LYS A 79 6.67 25.42 -0.71
C LYS A 79 7.42 24.24 -0.10
N LEU A 80 6.67 23.30 0.48
CA LEU A 80 7.16 22.01 0.94
C LEU A 80 7.99 21.31 -0.16
N ALA A 81 9.09 20.68 0.24
CA ALA A 81 9.98 19.98 -0.70
C ALA A 81 9.25 18.77 -1.32
N PRO A 82 9.22 18.62 -2.65
CA PRO A 82 8.47 17.54 -3.29
C PRO A 82 9.15 16.18 -3.06
N VAL A 83 8.42 15.24 -2.46
CA VAL A 83 8.90 13.88 -2.18
C VAL A 83 9.25 13.15 -3.48
N ALA A 84 10.54 12.84 -3.68
CA ALA A 84 11.13 12.46 -4.97
C ALA A 84 11.22 10.92 -5.19
N ASN A 85 10.08 10.23 -5.15
CA ASN A 85 10.01 8.76 -5.09
C ASN A 85 10.20 7.97 -6.41
N SER A 86 10.70 8.56 -7.50
CA SER A 86 10.54 7.95 -8.84
C SER A 86 11.60 6.90 -9.24
N PHE A 87 12.86 7.02 -8.79
CA PHE A 87 13.97 6.16 -9.28
C PHE A 87 15.07 5.84 -8.24
N ALA A 88 14.91 6.25 -6.98
CA ALA A 88 15.90 6.07 -5.92
C ALA A 88 15.21 6.07 -4.55
N LEU A 89 15.97 6.08 -3.44
CA LEU A 89 15.42 6.58 -2.16
C LEU A 89 14.87 7.99 -2.39
N GLY A 90 13.61 8.22 -2.06
CA GLY A 90 13.07 9.56 -2.05
C GLY A 90 13.64 10.35 -0.87
N TYR A 91 13.75 11.67 -1.03
CA TYR A 91 14.28 12.56 0.00
C TYR A 91 13.36 13.76 0.19
N ALA A 92 13.14 14.13 1.44
CA ALA A 92 12.51 15.37 1.86
C ALA A 92 13.15 15.84 3.19
N TYR A 93 12.92 17.08 3.58
CA TYR A 93 13.30 17.56 4.91
C TYR A 93 12.34 18.66 5.37
N TYR A 94 12.29 18.88 6.69
CA TYR A 94 11.64 20.04 7.28
C TYR A 94 12.32 20.47 8.59
N ASP A 95 12.14 21.75 8.93
CA ASP A 95 12.60 22.32 10.18
C ASP A 95 11.48 22.28 11.23
N VAL A 96 11.82 21.76 12.41
CA VAL A 96 10.96 21.66 13.59
C VAL A 96 11.13 22.94 14.41
N LEU A 97 10.01 23.62 14.65
CA LEU A 97 9.95 24.81 15.50
C LEU A 97 9.48 24.41 16.90
N ASP A 98 9.85 25.20 17.92
CA ASP A 98 9.28 25.05 19.27
C ASP A 98 7.80 25.50 19.32
N ALA A 99 7.17 25.39 20.49
CA ALA A 99 5.73 25.56 20.68
C ALA A 99 5.21 26.99 20.48
N ASP A 100 6.09 27.99 20.51
CA ASP A 100 5.81 29.40 20.14
C ASP A 100 5.95 29.66 18.63
N GLN A 101 6.58 28.74 17.90
CA GLN A 101 6.97 28.85 16.49
C GLN A 101 8.06 29.88 16.18
N GLU A 102 8.80 30.37 17.18
CA GLU A 102 9.90 31.33 16.99
C GLU A 102 11.25 30.61 16.81
N ASP A 103 11.62 29.72 17.74
CA ASP A 103 12.94 29.06 17.74
C ASP A 103 12.92 27.73 16.95
N THR A 104 13.99 27.45 16.19
CA THR A 104 14.13 26.17 15.45
C THR A 104 14.91 25.14 16.28
N LEU A 105 14.28 24.03 16.62
CA LEU A 105 14.82 22.99 17.49
C LEU A 105 15.74 22.00 16.76
N ALA A 106 15.36 21.57 15.56
CA ALA A 106 16.05 20.53 14.80
C ALA A 106 15.64 20.54 13.31
N ARG A 107 16.47 19.93 12.46
CA ARG A 107 16.12 19.58 11.08
C ARG A 107 15.91 18.08 10.95
N ILE A 108 14.73 17.67 10.48
CA ILE A 108 14.43 16.27 10.19
C ILE A 108 14.60 16.03 8.70
N SER A 109 15.49 15.10 8.35
CA SER A 109 15.69 14.54 7.02
C SER A 109 14.91 13.23 6.87
N LEU A 110 14.10 13.12 5.84
CA LEU A 110 13.29 11.94 5.52
C LEU A 110 13.92 11.21 4.34
N TYR A 111 14.03 9.88 4.46
CA TYR A 111 14.44 8.98 3.39
C TYR A 111 13.31 7.98 3.17
N THR A 112 12.64 8.06 2.02
CA THR A 112 11.45 7.24 1.70
C THR A 112 11.79 6.05 0.82
N LEU A 113 11.24 4.88 1.16
CA LEU A 113 11.30 3.66 0.36
C LEU A 113 9.94 2.95 0.34
N THR A 114 9.29 2.92 -0.82
CA THR A 114 7.88 2.49 -0.96
C THR A 114 7.69 0.96 -0.94
N SER A 115 8.67 0.18 -1.39
CA SER A 115 8.59 -1.29 -1.45
C SER A 115 9.83 -1.96 -0.84
N PRO A 116 9.70 -3.15 -0.22
CA PRO A 116 10.79 -3.83 0.50
C PRO A 116 11.77 -4.55 -0.44
N SER A 117 12.14 -3.91 -1.56
CA SER A 117 13.04 -4.51 -2.55
C SER A 117 14.51 -4.51 -2.07
N PRO A 118 15.21 -5.66 -2.08
CA PRO A 118 16.61 -5.76 -1.67
C PRO A 118 17.56 -4.79 -2.40
N SER A 119 17.23 -4.42 -3.64
CA SER A 119 18.02 -3.50 -4.47
C SER A 119 18.22 -2.12 -3.83
N PHE A 120 17.28 -1.66 -3.00
CA PHE A 120 17.38 -0.38 -2.27
C PHE A 120 17.99 -0.52 -0.87
N ALA A 121 18.16 -1.74 -0.35
CA ALA A 121 18.74 -2.00 0.97
C ALA A 121 20.16 -1.43 1.12
N SER A 122 20.97 -1.59 0.07
CA SER A 122 22.34 -1.04 -0.01
C SER A 122 22.40 0.49 0.07
N LEU A 123 21.31 1.19 -0.29
CA LEU A 123 21.23 2.66 -0.22
C LEU A 123 21.00 3.18 1.20
N LEU A 124 20.52 2.31 2.12
CA LEU A 124 20.36 2.64 3.54
C LEU A 124 21.69 2.58 4.31
N GLN A 125 22.62 1.69 3.90
CA GLN A 125 23.96 1.55 4.52
C GLN A 125 24.71 2.89 4.70
N PRO A 126 24.90 3.76 3.68
CA PRO A 126 25.63 5.02 3.84
C PRO A 126 24.91 6.07 4.70
N LEU A 127 23.62 5.87 5.02
CA LEU A 127 22.87 6.75 5.92
C LEU A 127 23.10 6.40 7.40
N LEU A 128 23.56 5.18 7.69
CA LEU A 128 23.67 4.61 9.03
C LEU A 128 25.13 4.55 9.51
N THR A 129 25.57 5.69 10.05
CA THR A 129 26.90 5.92 10.61
C THR A 129 26.82 6.02 12.14
N PRO A 130 27.93 5.89 12.89
CA PRO A 130 27.92 6.05 14.36
C PRO A 130 27.39 7.40 14.83
N GLN A 131 27.45 8.45 13.99
CA GLN A 131 26.94 9.79 14.30
C GLN A 131 25.43 9.94 14.00
N SER A 132 24.93 9.25 12.97
CA SER A 132 23.52 9.31 12.56
C SER A 132 22.63 8.29 13.29
N ILE A 133 23.17 7.13 13.71
CA ILE A 133 22.42 6.07 14.39
C ILE A 133 21.67 6.56 15.64
N PRO A 134 22.29 7.29 16.60
CA PRO A 134 21.58 7.85 17.78
C PRO A 134 20.53 8.92 17.45
N ASN A 135 20.49 9.37 16.19
CA ASN A 135 19.64 10.44 15.68
C ASN A 135 18.64 9.94 14.60
N THR A 136 18.47 8.61 14.45
CA THR A 136 17.64 8.00 13.42
C THR A 136 16.42 7.28 14.00
N LEU A 137 15.24 7.52 13.43
CA LEU A 137 14.00 6.78 13.68
C LEU A 137 13.59 5.97 12.45
N ILE A 138 13.14 4.74 12.65
CA ILE A 138 12.46 3.96 11.61
C ILE A 138 10.95 4.21 11.72
N VAL A 139 10.29 4.51 10.61
CA VAL A 139 8.84 4.60 10.51
C VAL A 139 8.35 3.65 9.43
N ILE A 140 7.46 2.72 9.78
CA ILE A 140 6.76 1.85 8.82
C ILE A 140 5.33 2.37 8.66
N LEU A 141 4.91 2.54 7.41
CA LEU A 141 3.57 2.99 7.01
C LEU A 141 2.72 1.81 6.54
N LEU A 142 1.58 1.60 7.22
CA LEU A 142 0.56 0.62 6.85
C LEU A 142 -0.75 1.33 6.50
N ASP A 143 -1.67 0.65 5.82
CA ASP A 143 -2.97 1.21 5.40
C ASP A 143 -4.14 0.36 5.91
N TRP A 144 -5.10 1.00 6.58
CA TRP A 144 -6.37 0.42 7.03
C TRP A 144 -7.31 -0.02 5.89
N SER A 145 -6.94 0.16 4.61
CA SER A 145 -7.63 -0.50 3.47
C SER A 145 -7.40 -2.01 3.40
N GLN A 146 -6.30 -2.51 3.97
CA GLN A 146 -5.85 -3.89 3.82
C GLN A 146 -5.20 -4.45 5.11
N PRO A 147 -5.88 -4.36 6.29
CA PRO A 147 -5.32 -4.80 7.58
C PRO A 147 -4.79 -6.23 7.55
N TRP A 148 -5.47 -7.15 6.86
CA TRP A 148 -5.06 -8.54 6.66
C TRP A 148 -3.61 -8.73 6.15
N LYS A 149 -3.01 -7.74 5.46
CA LYS A 149 -1.61 -7.83 4.98
C LYS A 149 -0.57 -7.31 5.97
N TRP A 150 -0.98 -6.67 7.06
CA TRP A 150 -0.10 -5.90 7.94
C TRP A 150 1.02 -6.72 8.57
N MET A 151 0.73 -7.92 9.08
CA MET A 151 1.73 -8.74 9.77
C MET A 151 2.82 -9.22 8.80
N ARG A 152 2.42 -9.62 7.58
CA ARG A 152 3.31 -9.99 6.47
C ARG A 152 4.19 -8.82 6.04
N GLN A 153 3.59 -7.65 5.81
CA GLN A 153 4.30 -6.43 5.44
C GLN A 153 5.31 -5.99 6.52
N LEU A 154 4.92 -6.04 7.80
CA LEU A 154 5.79 -5.70 8.92
C LEU A 154 6.99 -6.65 9.02
N ARG A 155 6.77 -7.96 8.80
CA ARG A 155 7.83 -8.99 8.77
C ARG A 155 8.84 -8.72 7.65
N GLU A 156 8.36 -8.47 6.44
CA GLU A 156 9.20 -8.17 5.27
C GLU A 156 10.07 -6.93 5.49
N TRP A 157 9.51 -5.85 6.04
CA TRP A 157 10.28 -4.65 6.38
C TRP A 157 11.34 -4.90 7.45
N ILE A 158 11.02 -5.66 8.50
CA ILE A 158 11.97 -5.95 9.58
C ILE A 158 13.08 -6.91 9.12
N LEU A 159 12.78 -7.88 8.25
CA LEU A 159 13.78 -8.76 7.65
C LEU A 159 14.73 -8.01 6.70
N LEU A 160 14.20 -7.11 5.86
CA LEU A 160 14.99 -6.17 5.06
C LEU A 160 15.92 -5.31 5.94
N LEU A 161 15.38 -4.74 7.03
CA LEU A 161 16.14 -3.93 7.97
C LEU A 161 17.24 -4.74 8.67
N ARG A 162 16.93 -5.94 9.21
CA ARG A 162 17.93 -6.83 9.81
C ARG A 162 19.09 -7.12 8.86
N THR A 163 18.80 -7.35 7.59
CA THR A 163 19.80 -7.56 6.53
C THR A 163 20.73 -6.35 6.38
N VAL A 164 20.19 -5.13 6.38
CA VAL A 164 20.98 -3.89 6.34
C VAL A 164 21.80 -3.72 7.62
N LEU A 165 21.20 -3.83 8.79
CA LEU A 165 21.83 -3.49 10.08
C LEU A 165 22.96 -4.48 10.45
N VAL A 166 22.81 -5.76 10.13
CA VAL A 166 23.88 -6.77 10.27
C VAL A 166 25.07 -6.47 9.35
N SER A 167 24.83 -5.90 8.17
CA SER A 167 25.87 -5.57 7.18
C SER A 167 26.70 -4.31 7.51
N LEU A 168 26.34 -3.55 8.55
CA LEU A 168 27.08 -2.36 8.99
C LEU A 168 28.41 -2.73 9.67
N SER A 169 29.26 -1.73 9.91
CA SER A 169 30.52 -1.90 10.66
C SER A 169 30.25 -2.22 12.14
N ASP A 170 31.25 -2.80 12.81
CA ASP A 170 31.11 -3.16 14.22
C ASP A 170 31.08 -1.93 15.15
N GLU A 171 31.62 -0.79 14.70
CA GLU A 171 31.43 0.52 15.34
C GLU A 171 29.95 0.94 15.32
N CYS A 172 29.27 0.81 14.17
CA CYS A 172 27.83 1.05 14.09
C CYS A 172 27.02 0.10 14.98
N LYS A 173 27.44 -1.17 15.12
CA LYS A 173 26.78 -2.17 15.99
C LYS A 173 26.92 -1.80 17.46
N ALA A 174 28.11 -1.41 17.92
CA ALA A 174 28.31 -0.92 19.27
C ALA A 174 27.43 0.32 19.57
N THR A 175 27.34 1.27 18.64
CA THR A 175 26.43 2.42 18.79
C THR A 175 24.96 2.00 18.83
N MET A 176 24.54 1.00 18.03
CA MET A 176 23.18 0.44 18.10
C MET A 176 22.88 -0.23 19.44
N GLU A 177 23.84 -0.94 20.04
CA GLU A 177 23.70 -1.52 21.38
C GLU A 177 23.55 -0.42 22.45
N GLU A 178 24.39 0.63 22.42
CA GLU A 178 24.26 1.79 23.31
C GLU A 178 22.90 2.49 23.17
N VAL A 179 22.42 2.67 21.93
CA VAL A 179 21.09 3.22 21.64
C VAL A 179 20.02 2.33 22.27
N MET A 180 20.02 1.02 22.02
CA MET A 180 19.03 0.08 22.58
C MET A 180 19.05 0.02 24.11
N ILE A 181 20.22 0.10 24.74
CA ILE A 181 20.33 0.22 26.21
C ILE A 181 19.65 1.51 26.67
N SER A 182 20.02 2.66 26.07
CA SER A 182 19.44 3.98 26.43
C SER A 182 17.94 4.11 26.17
N TRP A 183 17.35 3.21 25.35
CA TRP A 183 15.95 3.25 24.96
C TRP A 183 15.04 2.43 25.87
N ARG A 184 15.57 1.49 26.66
CA ARG A 184 14.79 0.65 27.58
C ARG A 184 14.05 1.46 28.65
N ASP A 185 14.64 2.58 29.10
CA ASP A 185 14.09 3.41 30.18
C ASP A 185 13.30 4.65 29.71
N ARG A 186 13.46 5.08 28.44
CA ARG A 186 12.83 6.31 27.91
C ARG A 186 11.32 6.23 27.98
N GLY A 187 10.71 7.12 28.77
CA GLY A 187 9.26 7.18 28.90
C GLY A 187 8.63 6.05 29.73
N ARG A 188 9.45 5.17 30.34
CA ARG A 188 8.99 4.05 31.21
C ARG A 188 8.38 4.52 32.54
N GLY A 189 8.40 5.83 32.83
CA GLY A 189 7.85 6.45 34.04
C GLY A 189 8.84 6.62 35.20
N GLY A 190 10.10 6.19 35.03
CA GLY A 190 11.22 6.49 35.93
C GLY A 190 11.91 7.82 35.60
N GLY A 191 13.20 7.93 35.94
CA GLY A 191 14.00 9.16 35.77
C GLY A 191 14.21 9.72 34.35
N ILE A 192 13.70 9.09 33.28
CA ILE A 192 13.96 9.49 31.88
C ILE A 192 12.65 9.67 31.07
N ASN A 193 12.49 10.86 30.48
CA ASN A 193 11.39 11.19 29.57
C ASN A 193 11.54 10.48 28.21
N LEU A 194 10.47 10.42 27.40
CA LEU A 194 10.52 9.77 26.07
C LEU A 194 11.54 10.45 25.12
N ASP A 195 11.71 11.76 25.23
CA ASP A 195 12.71 12.54 24.48
C ASP A 195 14.16 12.34 24.94
N GLY A 196 14.40 11.48 25.93
CA GLY A 196 15.72 11.21 26.50
C GLY A 196 16.20 12.25 27.51
N THR A 197 15.43 13.30 27.80
CA THR A 197 15.76 14.25 28.88
C THR A 197 15.43 13.65 30.26
N SER A 198 16.18 14.04 31.29
CA SER A 198 15.89 13.60 32.66
C SER A 198 14.56 14.17 33.17
N ALA A 199 13.75 13.31 33.81
CA ALA A 199 12.51 13.69 34.45
C ALA A 199 12.80 14.46 35.75
N ALA A 200 12.33 15.71 35.84
CA ALA A 200 12.69 16.64 36.93
C ALA A 200 12.03 16.35 38.30
N ALA A 201 11.58 15.11 38.55
CA ALA A 201 10.67 14.76 39.65
C ALA A 201 10.95 13.44 40.38
N VAL A 202 12.01 12.68 40.04
CA VAL A 202 12.34 11.39 40.68
C VAL A 202 13.78 11.41 41.19
N ALA A 203 13.99 11.93 42.40
CA ALA A 203 15.31 12.04 43.03
C ALA A 203 15.62 10.95 44.07
N ASP A 204 14.59 10.32 44.66
CA ASP A 204 14.73 9.54 45.90
C ASP A 204 14.32 8.05 45.80
N ASN A 205 13.86 7.55 44.65
CA ASN A 205 13.48 6.13 44.46
C ASN A 205 13.49 5.71 42.98
N ASP A 206 14.58 5.95 42.25
CA ASP A 206 14.73 5.48 40.85
C ASP A 206 15.09 3.98 40.81
N VAL A 207 14.13 3.15 41.22
CA VAL A 207 14.21 1.68 41.13
C VAL A 207 13.70 1.26 39.75
N SER A 208 14.61 1.09 38.80
CA SER A 208 14.30 0.54 37.49
C SER A 208 13.72 -0.88 37.64
N LEU A 209 12.40 -1.01 37.46
CA LEU A 209 11.73 -2.31 37.46
C LEU A 209 12.24 -3.14 36.28
N PRO A 210 12.44 -4.46 36.46
CA PRO A 210 12.86 -5.33 35.37
C PRO A 210 11.81 -5.32 34.23
N LEU A 211 12.30 -5.50 33.00
CA LEU A 211 11.45 -5.59 31.82
C LEU A 211 10.44 -6.73 31.95
N GLY A 212 9.21 -6.50 31.46
CA GLY A 212 8.21 -7.55 31.35
C GLY A 212 8.53 -8.58 30.25
N PRO A 213 7.84 -9.73 30.23
CA PRO A 213 7.95 -10.67 29.12
C PRO A 213 7.50 -10.02 27.81
N GLY A 214 8.17 -10.32 26.71
CA GLY A 214 7.97 -9.67 25.42
C GLY A 214 8.56 -8.27 25.28
N GLU A 215 9.12 -7.64 26.32
CA GLU A 215 9.65 -6.28 26.23
C GLU A 215 11.13 -6.26 25.81
N TRP A 216 11.44 -5.65 24.65
CA TRP A 216 12.81 -5.50 24.11
C TRP A 216 13.56 -6.82 23.82
N GLU A 217 12.85 -7.93 23.61
CA GLU A 217 13.43 -9.24 23.25
C GLU A 217 14.13 -9.23 21.89
N ASP A 218 13.60 -8.48 20.91
CA ASP A 218 14.07 -8.38 19.53
C ASP A 218 14.41 -6.93 19.14
N GLY A 219 15.05 -6.18 20.03
CA GLY A 219 15.44 -4.78 19.78
C GLY A 219 16.28 -4.62 18.50
N LEU A 220 15.84 -3.77 17.57
CA LEU A 220 16.38 -3.72 16.20
C LEU A 220 17.73 -3.00 16.06
N GLY A 221 18.24 -2.34 17.11
CA GLY A 221 19.40 -1.44 17.03
C GLY A 221 19.04 0.02 16.75
N LEU A 222 17.85 0.27 16.19
CA LEU A 222 17.25 1.59 15.99
C LEU A 222 15.81 1.59 16.53
N PRO A 223 15.29 2.72 17.02
CA PRO A 223 13.89 2.83 17.43
C PRO A 223 12.95 2.73 16.22
N LEU A 224 11.76 2.15 16.46
CA LEU A 224 10.73 1.92 15.45
C LEU A 224 9.40 2.54 15.88
N CYS A 225 8.70 3.17 14.92
CA CYS A 225 7.32 3.61 15.03
C CYS A 225 6.49 3.02 13.88
N LEU A 226 5.36 2.40 14.20
CA LEU A 226 4.38 1.93 13.23
C LEU A 226 3.23 2.93 13.12
N VAL A 227 2.95 3.38 11.90
CA VAL A 227 1.88 4.34 11.59
C VAL A 227 0.86 3.66 10.67
N CYS A 228 -0.32 3.37 11.20
CA CYS A 228 -1.42 2.82 10.40
C CYS A 228 -2.31 3.95 9.91
N GLN A 229 -2.13 4.32 8.64
CA GLN A 229 -2.84 5.42 7.99
C GLN A 229 -4.26 5.03 7.60
N ASN A 230 -5.09 6.05 7.34
CA ASN A 230 -6.45 5.96 6.84
C ASN A 230 -7.43 5.25 7.79
N ALA A 231 -7.34 5.51 9.09
CA ALA A 231 -8.16 4.87 10.13
C ALA A 231 -9.69 5.10 9.97
N GLU A 232 -10.13 6.07 9.17
CA GLU A 232 -11.53 6.23 8.77
C GLU A 232 -12.05 5.02 7.97
N LYS A 233 -11.17 4.24 7.33
CA LYS A 233 -11.53 2.99 6.65
C LYS A 233 -11.99 1.90 7.62
N MET A 234 -11.77 2.02 8.93
CA MET A 234 -12.39 1.14 9.93
C MET A 234 -13.93 1.24 9.88
N GLU A 235 -14.48 2.45 9.69
CA GLU A 235 -15.92 2.64 9.53
C GLU A 235 -16.44 2.03 8.20
N TYR A 236 -15.60 2.02 7.16
CA TYR A 236 -15.90 1.33 5.90
C TYR A 236 -15.90 -0.20 6.06
N LEU A 237 -14.94 -0.78 6.80
CA LEU A 237 -14.86 -2.22 7.07
C LEU A 237 -16.08 -2.70 7.89
N GLU A 238 -16.48 -1.97 8.92
CA GLU A 238 -17.70 -2.27 9.69
C GLU A 238 -18.96 -2.27 8.79
N LYS A 239 -19.13 -1.22 7.97
CA LYS A 239 -20.32 -1.04 7.13
C LYS A 239 -20.41 -1.95 5.90
N THR A 240 -19.28 -2.35 5.32
CA THR A 240 -19.26 -3.05 4.02
C THR A 240 -18.74 -4.49 4.10
N GLN A 241 -17.79 -4.76 5.01
CA GLN A 241 -17.23 -6.10 5.23
C GLN A 241 -17.80 -6.77 6.48
N GLY A 242 -18.68 -6.08 7.21
CA GLY A 242 -19.40 -6.63 8.35
C GLY A 242 -18.55 -6.80 9.62
N TRP A 243 -17.37 -6.19 9.69
CA TRP A 243 -16.50 -6.24 10.88
C TRP A 243 -17.22 -5.74 12.15
N LYS A 244 -16.80 -6.22 13.32
CA LYS A 244 -17.23 -5.76 14.64
C LYS A 244 -16.01 -5.20 15.40
N GLU A 245 -16.26 -4.81 16.65
CA GLU A 245 -15.21 -4.27 17.52
C GLU A 245 -14.18 -5.34 17.90
N GLU A 246 -14.55 -6.62 17.94
CA GLU A 246 -13.59 -7.70 18.24
C GLU A 246 -12.52 -7.89 17.16
N GLU A 247 -12.82 -7.75 15.86
CA GLU A 247 -11.81 -7.86 14.81
C GLU A 247 -10.82 -6.68 14.88
N PHE A 248 -11.29 -5.47 15.21
CA PHE A 248 -10.42 -4.30 15.43
C PHE A 248 -9.55 -4.48 16.69
N ASP A 249 -10.11 -5.01 17.78
CA ASP A 249 -9.36 -5.34 19.00
C ASP A 249 -8.32 -6.44 18.76
N VAL A 250 -8.66 -7.49 18.00
CA VAL A 250 -7.75 -8.59 17.66
C VAL A 250 -6.59 -8.06 16.82
N VAL A 251 -6.84 -7.25 15.78
CA VAL A 251 -5.78 -6.54 15.03
C VAL A 251 -4.88 -5.76 15.98
N LEU A 252 -5.46 -4.99 16.90
CA LEU A 252 -4.72 -4.19 17.86
C LEU A 252 -3.89 -5.05 18.83
N GLN A 253 -4.41 -6.16 19.33
CA GLN A 253 -3.67 -7.10 20.21
C GLN A 253 -2.49 -7.74 19.48
N PHE A 254 -2.68 -8.20 18.24
CA PHE A 254 -1.59 -8.74 17.40
C PHE A 254 -0.49 -7.70 17.18
N MET A 255 -0.82 -6.49 16.68
CA MET A 255 0.19 -5.47 16.39
C MET A 255 0.94 -5.02 17.65
N ARG A 256 0.24 -4.84 18.77
CA ARG A 256 0.87 -4.50 20.07
C ARG A 256 1.85 -5.59 20.54
N THR A 257 1.50 -6.86 20.36
CA THR A 257 2.33 -7.99 20.80
C THR A 257 3.68 -8.03 20.08
N VAL A 258 3.67 -7.90 18.75
CA VAL A 258 4.90 -7.97 17.95
C VAL A 258 5.77 -6.71 18.09
N LEU A 259 5.15 -5.53 18.22
CA LEU A 259 5.87 -4.27 18.44
C LEU A 259 6.54 -4.17 19.82
N LEU A 260 5.97 -4.83 20.85
CA LEU A 260 6.55 -4.86 22.20
C LEU A 260 7.97 -5.43 22.22
N LYS A 261 8.22 -6.48 21.41
CA LYS A 261 9.53 -7.15 21.29
C LYS A 261 10.58 -6.22 20.70
N HIS A 262 10.18 -5.26 19.85
CA HIS A 262 11.04 -4.24 19.27
C HIS A 262 11.10 -2.94 20.09
N GLY A 263 10.34 -2.84 21.20
CA GLY A 263 10.20 -1.61 21.99
C GLY A 263 9.49 -0.47 21.24
N ALA A 264 8.77 -0.79 20.18
CA ALA A 264 8.26 0.15 19.19
C ALA A 264 6.95 0.83 19.61
N SER A 265 6.66 2.00 19.02
CA SER A 265 5.35 2.66 19.15
C SER A 265 4.36 2.28 18.06
N LEU A 266 3.07 2.39 18.36
CA LEU A 266 1.97 2.30 17.39
C LEU A 266 1.13 3.57 17.42
N ILE A 267 0.76 4.11 16.25
CA ILE A 267 -0.21 5.19 16.13
C ILE A 267 -1.11 4.99 14.91
N TYR A 268 -2.41 5.29 15.05
CA TYR A 268 -3.33 5.36 13.92
C TYR A 268 -3.53 6.81 13.48
N THR A 269 -3.67 7.05 12.18
CA THR A 269 -3.93 8.39 11.62
C THR A 269 -5.07 8.39 10.61
N THR A 270 -5.85 9.46 10.61
CA THR A 270 -6.88 9.78 9.60
C THR A 270 -6.43 11.03 8.83
N PRO A 271 -6.47 11.05 7.49
CA PRO A 271 -6.04 12.20 6.70
C PRO A 271 -6.74 13.49 7.13
N SER A 272 -5.94 14.55 7.28
CA SER A 272 -6.38 15.88 7.77
C SER A 272 -6.94 15.94 9.20
N ALA A 273 -6.97 14.84 9.98
CA ALA A 273 -7.37 14.86 11.38
C ALA A 273 -6.16 15.18 12.31
N PRO A 274 -6.33 16.02 13.36
CA PRO A 274 -5.26 16.29 14.31
C PRO A 274 -4.96 15.03 15.14
N SER A 275 -3.67 14.66 15.21
CA SER A 275 -3.18 13.47 15.92
C SER A 275 -2.00 13.79 16.82
N GLN A 276 -1.54 12.82 17.61
CA GLN A 276 -0.31 12.95 18.40
C GLN A 276 0.96 12.60 17.60
N LEU A 277 0.87 12.39 16.28
CA LEU A 277 2.00 11.98 15.43
C LEU A 277 3.22 12.92 15.54
N PRO A 278 3.09 14.26 15.48
CA PRO A 278 4.25 15.14 15.60
C PRO A 278 4.93 15.00 16.97
N SER A 279 4.16 15.02 18.06
CA SER A 279 4.69 14.84 19.42
C SER A 279 5.40 13.50 19.60
N LEU A 280 4.84 12.42 19.04
CA LEU A 280 5.42 11.07 19.12
C LEU A 280 6.73 10.98 18.34
N VAL A 281 6.75 11.42 17.08
CA VAL A 281 7.94 11.37 16.21
C VAL A 281 9.04 12.31 16.72
N HIS A 282 8.70 13.53 17.13
CA HIS A 282 9.70 14.51 17.59
C HIS A 282 10.32 14.07 18.92
N SER A 283 9.51 13.56 19.87
CA SER A 283 10.04 12.95 21.10
C SER A 283 10.90 11.73 20.79
N SER A 284 10.47 10.85 19.88
CA SER A 284 11.24 9.65 19.51
C SER A 284 12.57 9.99 18.82
N LEU A 285 12.69 11.14 18.16
CA LEU A 285 13.96 11.65 17.62
C LEU A 285 14.82 12.38 18.68
N GLY A 286 14.38 12.46 19.94
CA GLY A 286 15.06 13.19 21.00
C GLY A 286 15.09 14.70 20.75
N ILE A 287 13.97 15.26 20.28
CA ILE A 287 13.78 16.70 20.09
C ILE A 287 12.96 17.21 21.28
N HIS A 288 13.62 17.89 22.22
CA HIS A 288 12.99 18.47 23.40
C HIS A 288 12.41 19.86 23.07
N SER A 289 11.12 20.06 23.35
CA SER A 289 10.52 21.39 23.41
C SER A 289 10.92 22.09 24.71
N LEU A 290 11.48 23.30 24.61
CA LEU A 290 11.88 24.09 25.78
C LEU A 290 10.66 24.62 26.53
N LEU A 291 9.52 24.72 25.84
CA LEU A 291 8.29 25.37 26.29
C LEU A 291 7.19 24.39 26.71
N LYS A 292 7.04 23.25 26.01
CA LYS A 292 5.86 22.37 26.09
C LYS A 292 6.21 20.96 26.57
N LYS A 293 6.08 20.75 27.88
CA LYS A 293 6.33 19.44 28.54
C LYS A 293 5.05 18.61 28.75
N HIS A 294 4.19 18.53 27.72
CA HIS A 294 3.01 17.67 27.77
C HIS A 294 3.39 16.23 27.36
N PRO A 295 3.22 15.22 28.24
CA PRO A 295 3.47 13.83 27.88
C PRO A 295 2.42 13.32 26.88
N LEU A 296 2.79 12.29 26.11
CA LEU A 296 1.85 11.62 25.21
C LEU A 296 0.70 10.98 26.00
N LYS A 297 -0.54 11.24 25.59
CA LYS A 297 -1.70 10.52 26.10
C LYS A 297 -1.86 9.23 25.31
N HIS A 298 -1.52 8.11 25.94
CA HIS A 298 -1.81 6.79 25.38
C HIS A 298 -3.33 6.59 25.20
N ASN A 299 -3.71 5.80 24.21
CA ASN A 299 -5.08 5.37 23.96
C ASN A 299 -5.08 3.99 23.31
N VAL A 300 -5.87 3.08 23.88
CA VAL A 300 -6.18 1.74 23.34
C VAL A 300 -7.68 1.44 23.34
N ILE A 301 -8.53 2.48 23.42
CA ILE A 301 -9.99 2.38 23.60
C ILE A 301 -10.74 3.09 22.48
N ASP A 302 -10.40 4.36 22.17
CA ASP A 302 -10.98 5.03 20.99
C ASP A 302 -10.33 4.42 19.73
N ARG A 303 -11.00 3.44 19.11
CA ARG A 303 -10.44 2.54 18.08
C ARG A 303 -9.79 3.22 16.87
N ASP A 304 -10.24 4.42 16.51
CA ASP A 304 -9.74 5.20 15.37
C ASP A 304 -8.56 6.13 15.74
N LYS A 305 -8.25 6.27 17.04
CA LYS A 305 -7.25 7.22 17.60
C LYS A 305 -6.20 6.52 18.46
N ILE A 306 -5.86 5.27 18.13
CA ILE A 306 -4.89 4.48 18.89
C ILE A 306 -3.54 5.20 18.98
N VAL A 307 -2.98 5.26 20.20
CA VAL A 307 -1.64 5.77 20.48
C VAL A 307 -1.03 4.89 21.57
N VAL A 308 0.00 4.13 21.20
CA VAL A 308 0.80 3.28 22.09
C VAL A 308 2.23 3.82 22.08
N PRO A 309 2.63 4.62 23.10
CA PRO A 309 4.01 5.10 23.22
C PRO A 309 5.01 3.98 23.48
N PRO A 310 6.31 4.16 23.16
CA PRO A 310 7.37 3.25 23.58
C PRO A 310 7.39 3.11 25.11
N ASN A 311 7.74 1.91 25.60
CA ASN A 311 7.78 1.56 27.03
C ASN A 311 6.47 1.74 27.84
N TRP A 312 5.33 2.06 27.21
CA TRP A 312 4.04 2.11 27.91
C TRP A 312 3.34 0.75 28.02
N ASP A 313 3.42 -0.08 26.97
CA ASP A 313 2.62 -1.31 26.88
C ASP A 313 3.23 -2.50 27.65
N SER A 314 2.50 -3.61 27.80
CA SER A 314 3.01 -4.89 28.32
C SER A 314 1.98 -6.02 28.11
N TRP A 315 2.40 -7.29 28.16
CA TRP A 315 1.49 -8.45 27.98
C TRP A 315 0.21 -8.38 28.83
N GLY A 316 0.31 -7.91 30.07
CA GLY A 316 -0.85 -7.73 30.95
C GLY A 316 -1.88 -6.70 30.43
N LYS A 317 -1.43 -5.64 29.75
CA LYS A 317 -2.30 -4.62 29.12
C LYS A 317 -2.85 -5.09 27.76
N ILE A 318 -2.19 -6.05 27.10
CA ILE A 318 -2.63 -6.63 25.83
C ILE A 318 -3.72 -7.68 26.09
N ARG A 319 -3.47 -8.61 27.03
CA ARG A 319 -4.37 -9.74 27.34
C ARG A 319 -5.72 -9.32 27.93
N VAL A 320 -5.84 -8.13 28.52
CA VAL A 320 -7.11 -7.61 29.07
C VAL A 320 -7.96 -6.81 28.08
N LEU A 321 -7.51 -6.58 26.83
CA LEU A 321 -8.32 -5.89 25.83
C LEU A 321 -9.49 -6.77 25.34
N ARG A 322 -9.19 -8.03 24.98
CA ARG A 322 -10.18 -9.10 24.77
C ARG A 322 -9.66 -10.43 25.32
N GLU A 323 -10.60 -11.21 25.86
CA GLU A 323 -10.37 -12.59 26.27
C GLU A 323 -10.08 -13.50 25.06
N GLY A 324 -9.47 -14.66 25.29
CA GLY A 324 -9.14 -15.64 24.24
C GLY A 324 -7.84 -15.35 23.46
N PHE A 325 -7.28 -14.15 23.54
CA PHE A 325 -6.02 -13.82 22.88
C PHE A 325 -4.79 -14.37 23.63
N ASP A 326 -3.97 -15.17 22.94
CA ASP A 326 -2.72 -15.69 23.49
C ASP A 326 -1.48 -14.92 23.03
N VAL A 327 -1.13 -13.91 23.82
CA VAL A 327 0.05 -13.06 23.65
C VAL A 327 1.38 -13.83 23.68
N GLU A 328 1.44 -14.99 24.34
CA GLU A 328 2.67 -15.78 24.46
C GLU A 328 2.94 -16.59 23.19
N LEU A 329 1.90 -17.24 22.66
CA LEU A 329 1.92 -17.87 21.33
C LEU A 329 2.30 -16.86 20.24
N VAL A 330 1.66 -15.68 20.23
CA VAL A 330 1.91 -14.64 19.21
C VAL A 330 3.32 -14.02 19.35
N SER A 331 3.84 -13.85 20.57
CA SER A 331 5.23 -13.41 20.80
C SER A 331 6.25 -14.45 20.32
N THR A 332 5.95 -15.74 20.50
CA THR A 332 6.81 -16.85 20.09
C THR A 332 6.81 -17.03 18.58
N GLY A 333 5.63 -17.08 17.96
CA GLY A 333 5.46 -17.18 16.51
C GLY A 333 6.09 -16.03 15.73
N TRP A 334 6.19 -14.83 16.35
CA TRP A 334 6.91 -13.70 15.75
C TRP A 334 8.43 -13.91 15.71
N SER A 335 8.98 -14.65 16.68
CA SER A 335 10.40 -15.01 16.66
C SER A 335 10.68 -16.02 15.54
N ILE A 336 9.75 -16.94 15.28
CA ILE A 336 9.79 -17.87 14.12
C ILE A 336 9.62 -17.12 12.79
N ASP A 337 8.83 -16.05 12.76
CA ASP A 337 8.69 -15.19 11.59
C ASP A 337 9.96 -14.38 11.25
N LEU A 338 10.79 -14.07 12.26
CA LEU A 338 11.99 -13.25 12.10
C LEU A 338 13.32 -14.03 12.09
N ASP A 339 13.30 -15.34 12.35
CA ASP A 339 14.44 -16.26 12.17
C ASP A 339 14.42 -16.88 10.76
N GLN A 340 14.48 -16.00 9.74
CA GLN A 340 14.35 -16.39 8.33
C GLN A 340 15.30 -15.60 7.41
N PRO A 341 15.79 -16.21 6.32
CA PRO A 341 16.59 -15.51 5.31
C PRO A 341 15.78 -14.46 4.55
N PHE A 342 16.46 -13.41 4.10
CA PHE A 342 15.87 -12.33 3.30
C PHE A 342 16.75 -11.98 2.07
N PRO A 343 16.20 -11.83 0.86
CA PRO A 343 14.82 -12.19 0.50
C PRO A 343 14.54 -13.68 0.76
N ARG A 344 13.27 -14.04 0.92
CA ARG A 344 12.90 -15.44 1.03
C ARG A 344 13.30 -16.19 -0.24
N PRO A 345 13.79 -17.44 -0.15
CA PRO A 345 13.94 -18.29 -1.31
C PRO A 345 12.60 -18.44 -2.03
N THR A 346 12.58 -18.21 -3.33
CA THR A 346 11.54 -18.75 -4.21
C THR A 346 11.65 -20.28 -4.19
N ALA A 347 10.53 -20.98 -4.26
CA ALA A 347 10.54 -22.41 -4.48
C ALA A 347 10.61 -22.67 -5.98
N ASP A 348 11.70 -23.26 -6.49
CA ASP A 348 11.80 -23.69 -7.89
C ASP A 348 10.76 -24.79 -8.17
N VAL A 349 9.58 -24.42 -8.69
CA VAL A 349 8.53 -25.37 -9.08
C VAL A 349 8.90 -26.02 -10.41
N VAL A 350 9.79 -27.01 -10.36
CA VAL A 350 10.23 -27.77 -11.54
C VAL A 350 9.10 -28.67 -12.03
N HIS A 351 8.25 -28.16 -12.93
CA HIS A 351 7.23 -28.94 -13.62
C HIS A 351 7.72 -29.37 -15.01
N ASN A 352 7.96 -30.68 -15.20
CA ASN A 352 8.33 -31.31 -16.48
C ASN A 352 9.48 -30.67 -17.29
N GLY A 353 10.37 -29.91 -16.64
CA GLY A 353 11.55 -29.33 -17.28
C GLY A 353 11.30 -28.03 -18.05
N HIS A 354 10.13 -27.42 -17.89
CA HIS A 354 9.94 -26.00 -18.15
C HIS A 354 10.17 -25.22 -16.85
N VAL A 355 10.70 -24.00 -16.97
CA VAL A 355 10.71 -23.00 -15.90
C VAL A 355 9.72 -21.94 -16.35
N ASP A 356 8.57 -21.92 -15.71
CA ASP A 356 7.55 -20.90 -15.99
C ASP A 356 7.87 -19.68 -15.12
N GLU A 357 8.43 -18.64 -15.74
CA GLU A 357 8.98 -17.45 -15.07
C GLU A 357 7.92 -16.55 -14.38
N GLU A 358 6.65 -16.95 -14.36
CA GLU A 358 5.51 -16.13 -13.96
C GLU A 358 4.74 -16.64 -12.72
N GLU A 359 5.01 -17.85 -12.20
CA GLU A 359 4.48 -18.31 -10.90
C GLU A 359 5.58 -18.45 -9.83
N GLU A 360 5.92 -17.34 -9.16
CA GLU A 360 6.67 -17.39 -7.89
C GLU A 360 5.81 -18.05 -6.79
N ALA A 361 5.86 -19.38 -6.69
CA ALA A 361 5.31 -20.11 -5.57
C ALA A 361 6.09 -19.73 -4.29
N ALA A 362 5.54 -18.79 -3.52
CA ALA A 362 6.11 -18.32 -2.27
C ALA A 362 6.38 -19.51 -1.32
N ALA A 363 7.60 -19.61 -0.81
CA ALA A 363 7.99 -20.69 0.08
C ALA A 363 7.06 -20.78 1.30
N ALA A 364 6.69 -22.02 1.66
CA ALA A 364 5.71 -22.32 2.69
C ALA A 364 6.05 -21.61 4.02
N GLU A 365 5.03 -21.04 4.64
CA GLU A 365 5.13 -20.42 5.97
C GLU A 365 5.53 -21.48 7.02
N PRO A 366 6.43 -21.15 7.97
CA PRO A 366 6.83 -22.10 8.99
C PRO A 366 5.72 -22.38 9.99
N GLU A 367 5.74 -23.59 10.56
CA GLU A 367 4.83 -24.00 11.63
C GLU A 367 4.95 -23.03 12.83
N GLY A 368 3.82 -22.53 13.31
CA GLY A 368 3.76 -21.55 14.39
C GLY A 368 3.95 -20.08 13.99
N SER A 369 4.09 -19.75 12.69
CA SER A 369 4.16 -18.36 12.20
C SER A 369 3.01 -17.48 12.72
N THR A 370 3.36 -16.33 13.30
CA THR A 370 2.41 -15.29 13.71
C THR A 370 1.75 -14.60 12.53
N VAL A 371 2.40 -14.53 11.36
CA VAL A 371 1.75 -14.10 10.10
C VAL A 371 0.60 -15.03 9.73
N VAL A 372 0.77 -16.36 9.83
CA VAL A 372 -0.31 -17.32 9.56
C VAL A 372 -1.44 -17.21 10.59
N LEU A 373 -1.09 -17.10 11.88
CA LEU A 373 -2.07 -16.86 12.95
C LEU A 373 -2.86 -15.57 12.68
N TYR A 374 -2.19 -14.50 12.26
CA TYR A 374 -2.82 -13.22 11.93
C TYR A 374 -3.74 -13.34 10.71
N GLU A 375 -3.26 -13.86 9.58
CA GLU A 375 -4.03 -13.97 8.32
C GLU A 375 -5.22 -14.93 8.44
N SER A 376 -5.13 -15.96 9.30
CA SER A 376 -6.29 -16.81 9.62
C SER A 376 -7.37 -16.10 10.46
N SER A 377 -6.96 -15.13 11.30
CA SER A 377 -7.84 -14.35 12.19
C SER A 377 -8.39 -13.09 11.53
N VAL A 378 -7.63 -12.51 10.61
CA VAL A 378 -7.86 -11.22 9.94
C VAL A 378 -7.83 -11.48 8.44
N GLN A 379 -8.96 -11.93 7.91
CA GLN A 379 -9.04 -12.49 6.56
C GLN A 379 -9.24 -11.41 5.48
N ASP A 380 -8.73 -11.65 4.27
CA ASP A 380 -9.03 -10.82 3.11
C ASP A 380 -10.47 -11.07 2.61
N PRO A 381 -11.36 -10.07 2.55
CA PRO A 381 -12.73 -10.24 2.07
C PRO A 381 -12.82 -10.68 0.60
N THR A 382 -11.81 -10.38 -0.22
CA THR A 382 -11.78 -10.82 -1.63
C THR A 382 -11.55 -12.32 -1.76
N MET A 383 -10.82 -12.95 -0.82
CA MET A 383 -10.64 -14.41 -0.78
C MET A 383 -11.97 -15.11 -0.48
N ASN A 384 -12.80 -14.55 0.41
CA ASN A 384 -14.14 -15.05 0.68
C ASN A 384 -15.07 -14.88 -0.53
N ALA A 385 -14.99 -13.76 -1.25
CA ALA A 385 -15.73 -13.58 -2.50
C ALA A 385 -15.30 -14.60 -3.58
N LEU A 386 -13.99 -14.86 -3.72
CA LEU A 386 -13.47 -15.88 -4.64
C LEU A 386 -13.94 -17.30 -4.24
N GLN A 387 -13.94 -17.63 -2.95
CA GLN A 387 -14.41 -18.94 -2.46
C GLN A 387 -15.91 -19.13 -2.65
N LEU A 388 -16.74 -18.08 -2.58
CA LEU A 388 -18.16 -18.20 -2.93
C LEU A 388 -18.37 -18.37 -4.44
N ALA A 389 -17.68 -17.58 -5.27
CA ALA A 389 -17.78 -17.68 -6.73
C ALA A 389 -17.23 -19.02 -7.29
N GLY A 390 -16.17 -19.55 -6.68
CA GLY A 390 -15.53 -20.81 -7.08
C GLY A 390 -16.33 -22.08 -6.78
N ARG A 391 -17.52 -22.00 -6.15
CA ARG A 391 -18.35 -23.19 -5.87
C ARG A 391 -19.04 -23.74 -7.11
N ASP A 392 -19.35 -22.89 -8.10
CA ASP A 392 -20.07 -23.28 -9.32
C ASP A 392 -19.19 -23.27 -10.59
N SER A 393 -17.93 -22.84 -10.49
CA SER A 393 -16.96 -23.03 -11.58
C SER A 393 -15.51 -23.11 -11.09
N HIS A 394 -14.82 -24.20 -11.48
CA HIS A 394 -13.37 -24.33 -11.32
C HIS A 394 -12.64 -23.50 -12.39
N SER A 395 -12.46 -22.20 -12.14
CA SER A 395 -11.34 -21.45 -12.73
C SER A 395 -10.95 -20.26 -11.87
N THR A 396 -9.79 -20.35 -11.22
CA THR A 396 -9.02 -19.17 -10.75
C THR A 396 -8.18 -18.55 -11.88
N ARG A 397 -8.24 -19.12 -13.09
CA ARG A 397 -7.50 -18.68 -14.27
C ARG A 397 -8.35 -17.71 -15.08
N LEU A 398 -7.89 -16.46 -15.19
CA LEU A 398 -8.50 -15.45 -16.07
C LEU A 398 -8.12 -15.68 -17.54
N GLU A 399 -7.11 -16.50 -17.80
CA GLU A 399 -6.69 -16.90 -19.14
C GLU A 399 -7.61 -17.99 -19.69
N VAL A 400 -8.15 -17.75 -20.88
CA VAL A 400 -8.68 -18.84 -21.71
C VAL A 400 -7.50 -19.62 -22.25
N GLU A 401 -7.27 -20.82 -21.74
CA GLU A 401 -6.20 -21.71 -22.19
C GLU A 401 -6.38 -22.06 -23.67
N THR A 402 -5.68 -21.34 -24.54
CA THR A 402 -5.81 -21.52 -25.98
C THR A 402 -5.18 -22.85 -26.40
N THR A 403 -6.00 -23.77 -26.92
CA THR A 403 -5.51 -25.04 -27.46
C THR A 403 -4.47 -24.78 -28.55
N GLU A 404 -3.28 -25.39 -28.43
CA GLU A 404 -2.18 -25.24 -29.39
C GLU A 404 -2.71 -25.39 -30.83
N THR A 405 -2.40 -24.43 -31.70
CA THR A 405 -3.05 -24.31 -33.03
C THR A 405 -2.94 -25.57 -33.88
N GLN A 406 -1.83 -26.33 -33.77
CA GLN A 406 -1.68 -27.60 -34.48
C GLN A 406 -2.60 -28.71 -33.93
N THR A 407 -2.87 -28.75 -32.62
CA THR A 407 -3.81 -29.71 -32.03
C THR A 407 -5.25 -29.42 -32.47
N PHE A 408 -5.66 -28.14 -32.49
CA PHE A 408 -6.97 -27.72 -32.97
C PHE A 408 -7.14 -28.03 -34.47
N LEU A 409 -6.18 -27.64 -35.31
CA LEU A 409 -6.23 -27.92 -36.75
C LEU A 409 -6.21 -29.43 -37.04
N GLY A 410 -5.44 -30.22 -36.28
CA GLY A 410 -5.41 -31.68 -36.38
C GLY A 410 -6.70 -32.38 -35.94
N GLN A 411 -7.50 -31.76 -35.05
CA GLN A 411 -8.86 -32.22 -34.74
C GLN A 411 -9.84 -31.87 -35.86
N GLN A 412 -9.83 -30.62 -36.33
CA GLN A 412 -10.74 -30.17 -37.41
C GLN A 412 -10.48 -30.89 -38.74
N LEU A 413 -9.23 -31.23 -39.06
CA LEU A 413 -8.88 -31.99 -40.26
C LEU A 413 -9.52 -33.39 -40.26
N LYS A 414 -9.52 -34.09 -39.12
CA LYS A 414 -10.19 -35.41 -38.97
C LYS A 414 -11.71 -35.31 -39.17
N ILE A 415 -12.32 -34.23 -38.69
CA ILE A 415 -13.75 -33.95 -38.90
C ILE A 415 -14.01 -33.70 -40.40
N LEU A 416 -13.17 -32.90 -41.06
CA LEU A 416 -13.26 -32.63 -42.50
C LEU A 416 -13.10 -33.90 -43.34
N GLU A 417 -12.15 -34.78 -43.00
CA GLU A 417 -11.94 -36.07 -43.66
C GLU A 417 -13.16 -37.00 -43.51
N ALA A 418 -13.75 -37.08 -42.31
CA ALA A 418 -14.97 -37.85 -42.07
C ALA A 418 -16.17 -37.32 -42.88
N PHE A 419 -16.35 -35.99 -42.96
CA PHE A 419 -17.38 -35.39 -43.81
C PHE A 419 -17.11 -35.62 -45.31
N ARG A 420 -15.85 -35.53 -45.75
CA ARG A 420 -15.46 -35.82 -47.12
C ARG A 420 -15.76 -37.26 -47.49
N GLN A 421 -15.37 -38.22 -46.65
CA GLN A 421 -15.58 -39.64 -46.88
C GLN A 421 -17.08 -39.96 -46.98
N LYS A 422 -17.89 -39.45 -46.04
CA LYS A 422 -19.35 -39.58 -46.06
C LYS A 422 -20.00 -38.99 -47.32
N ASN A 423 -19.45 -37.90 -47.86
CA ASN A 423 -19.92 -37.28 -49.10
C ASN A 423 -19.47 -38.05 -50.35
N GLU A 424 -18.25 -38.59 -50.37
CA GLU A 424 -17.79 -39.50 -51.43
C GLU A 424 -18.63 -40.79 -51.45
N GLU A 425 -19.01 -41.34 -50.30
CA GLU A 425 -19.91 -42.49 -50.16
C GLU A 425 -21.32 -42.19 -50.70
N ALA A 426 -21.94 -41.08 -50.28
CA ALA A 426 -23.23 -40.63 -50.83
C ALA A 426 -23.19 -40.44 -52.37
N SER A 427 -22.10 -39.87 -52.90
CA SER A 427 -21.93 -39.69 -54.35
C SER A 427 -21.81 -41.01 -55.14
N ARG A 428 -21.41 -42.11 -54.48
CA ARG A 428 -21.37 -43.45 -55.07
C ARG A 428 -22.75 -44.11 -55.08
N GLU A 429 -23.56 -43.90 -54.03
CA GLU A 429 -24.94 -44.41 -53.98
C GLU A 429 -25.84 -43.78 -55.05
N ASP A 430 -25.75 -42.47 -55.28
CA ASP A 430 -26.53 -41.80 -56.34
C ASP A 430 -26.09 -42.21 -57.76
N ARG A 431 -24.82 -42.58 -57.94
CA ARG A 431 -24.32 -43.15 -59.21
C ARG A 431 -24.74 -44.60 -59.47
N ALA A 432 -25.30 -45.30 -58.47
CA ALA A 432 -25.68 -46.72 -58.60
C ALA A 432 -27.13 -46.94 -59.09
N LYS A 433 -27.94 -45.88 -59.24
CA LYS A 433 -29.37 -45.97 -59.61
C LYS A 433 -29.54 -46.02 -61.14
N PRO A 434 -30.12 -47.08 -61.73
CA PRO A 434 -30.24 -47.20 -63.18
C PRO A 434 -31.39 -46.33 -63.73
N LEU A 435 -31.11 -45.60 -64.80
CA LEU A 435 -32.12 -44.84 -65.55
C LEU A 435 -33.15 -45.78 -66.20
N ARG A 436 -34.44 -45.52 -65.96
CA ARG A 436 -35.55 -45.94 -66.83
C ARG A 436 -36.08 -44.74 -67.60
N ARG A 437 -36.59 -45.01 -68.81
CA ARG A 437 -36.96 -44.06 -69.88
C ARG A 437 -38.39 -44.35 -70.36
N ALA A 438 -38.89 -43.53 -71.28
CA ALA A 438 -40.29 -43.35 -71.69
C ALA A 438 -41.09 -42.68 -70.56
N ASP A 439 -41.30 -41.36 -70.55
CA ASP A 439 -41.38 -40.38 -71.67
C ASP A 439 -42.58 -40.70 -72.62
N ASP A 440 -43.32 -39.78 -73.24
CA ASP A 440 -43.13 -38.32 -73.42
C ASP A 440 -43.72 -37.42 -72.29
N ASP A 441 -44.57 -36.38 -72.39
CA ASP A 441 -45.54 -35.86 -73.40
C ASP A 441 -45.71 -34.29 -73.27
N GLU A 442 -46.79 -33.67 -73.79
CA GLU A 442 -46.90 -32.23 -74.11
C GLU A 442 -46.80 -31.13 -73.01
N ASN A 443 -45.94 -30.14 -73.34
CA ASN A 443 -46.07 -28.67 -73.17
C ASN A 443 -45.95 -27.98 -71.79
N GLY A 444 -44.75 -27.42 -71.53
CA GLY A 444 -44.54 -26.33 -70.56
C GLY A 444 -43.06 -26.04 -70.27
N LEU A 445 -42.37 -25.24 -71.09
CA LEU A 445 -40.93 -24.96 -70.91
C LEU A 445 -40.63 -24.13 -69.64
N VAL A 446 -39.96 -24.74 -68.67
CA VAL A 446 -39.19 -24.04 -67.61
C VAL A 446 -37.83 -24.71 -67.45
N VAL A 447 -36.75 -23.92 -67.52
CA VAL A 447 -35.37 -24.40 -67.28
C VAL A 447 -35.10 -24.45 -65.77
N GLY A 448 -34.52 -25.55 -65.29
CA GLY A 448 -34.52 -25.90 -63.87
C GLY A 448 -33.51 -25.17 -62.97
N ARG A 449 -33.79 -25.21 -61.66
CA ARG A 449 -32.87 -24.92 -60.56
C ARG A 449 -32.84 -26.12 -59.60
N ALA A 450 -31.69 -26.41 -59.01
CA ALA A 450 -31.48 -27.56 -58.11
C ALA A 450 -32.18 -27.39 -56.74
N PRO A 451 -32.49 -28.49 -56.01
CA PRO A 451 -33.31 -28.44 -54.80
C PRO A 451 -32.52 -28.04 -53.53
N GLU A 452 -32.26 -26.74 -53.37
CA GLU A 452 -31.61 -26.17 -52.17
C GLU A 452 -32.50 -26.19 -50.90
N GLY A 453 -33.78 -26.56 -51.02
CA GLY A 453 -34.81 -26.30 -49.99
C GLY A 453 -34.83 -27.19 -48.74
N ARG A 454 -34.10 -28.32 -48.69
CA ARG A 454 -34.27 -29.34 -47.63
C ARG A 454 -33.40 -29.18 -46.37
N VAL A 455 -32.52 -28.19 -46.31
CA VAL A 455 -31.60 -28.01 -45.16
C VAL A 455 -32.16 -27.04 -44.11
N LEU A 456 -33.09 -26.13 -44.50
CA LEU A 456 -33.65 -25.13 -43.57
C LEU A 456 -34.66 -25.73 -42.57
N GLU A 457 -35.36 -26.81 -42.90
CA GLU A 457 -36.49 -27.33 -42.11
C GLU A 457 -36.09 -28.09 -40.82
N HIS A 458 -34.80 -28.14 -40.47
CA HIS A 458 -34.29 -28.91 -39.30
C HIS A 458 -33.46 -28.07 -38.31
N ILE A 459 -33.39 -26.75 -38.50
CA ILE A 459 -32.74 -25.83 -37.55
C ILE A 459 -33.86 -25.11 -36.77
N GLY A 460 -33.85 -25.25 -35.44
CA GLY A 460 -34.78 -24.52 -34.56
C GLY A 460 -34.44 -23.02 -34.51
N PRO A 461 -35.39 -22.16 -34.09
CA PRO A 461 -35.19 -20.71 -34.06
C PRO A 461 -33.98 -20.35 -33.19
N VAL A 462 -33.07 -19.57 -33.75
CA VAL A 462 -31.83 -19.15 -33.07
C VAL A 462 -32.12 -17.91 -32.23
N GLN A 463 -32.16 -18.09 -30.92
CA GLN A 463 -32.42 -17.02 -29.96
C GLN A 463 -31.13 -16.51 -29.32
N PHE A 464 -30.94 -15.19 -29.35
CA PHE A 464 -29.85 -14.51 -28.68
C PHE A 464 -30.39 -13.75 -27.46
N ASN A 465 -29.64 -13.75 -26.36
CA ASN A 465 -29.96 -12.93 -25.18
C ASN A 465 -29.07 -11.69 -25.19
N MET A 466 -29.68 -10.51 -25.36
CA MET A 466 -29.00 -9.22 -25.20
C MET A 466 -29.63 -8.48 -24.03
N GLY A 467 -28.84 -8.22 -22.99
CA GLY A 467 -29.25 -7.41 -21.83
C GLY A 467 -30.39 -7.98 -21.00
N GLY A 468 -30.68 -9.28 -21.08
CA GLY A 468 -31.80 -9.94 -20.42
C GLY A 468 -33.05 -10.10 -21.29
N ILE A 469 -33.03 -9.62 -22.53
CA ILE A 469 -34.12 -9.80 -23.50
C ILE A 469 -33.72 -10.90 -24.50
N GLN A 470 -34.60 -11.89 -24.67
CA GLN A 470 -34.49 -12.92 -25.70
C GLN A 470 -35.00 -12.36 -27.04
N VAL A 471 -34.20 -12.49 -28.09
CA VAL A 471 -34.49 -11.99 -29.44
C VAL A 471 -34.31 -13.12 -30.46
N ASP A 472 -35.34 -13.42 -31.23
CA ASP A 472 -35.28 -14.34 -32.37
C ASP A 472 -34.49 -13.71 -33.53
N ALA A 473 -33.47 -14.40 -34.02
CA ALA A 473 -32.62 -13.92 -35.10
C ALA A 473 -33.39 -13.65 -36.41
N ASP A 474 -34.37 -14.49 -36.71
CA ASP A 474 -35.12 -14.43 -37.98
C ASP A 474 -36.01 -13.19 -38.10
N ASP A 475 -36.64 -12.73 -37.02
CA ASP A 475 -37.39 -11.46 -37.00
C ASP A 475 -36.43 -10.26 -37.21
N MET A 476 -35.25 -10.29 -36.60
CA MET A 476 -34.25 -9.24 -36.80
C MET A 476 -33.71 -9.20 -38.24
N VAL A 477 -33.55 -10.37 -38.89
CA VAL A 477 -33.19 -10.51 -40.31
C VAL A 477 -34.34 -10.10 -41.23
N GLN A 478 -35.59 -10.39 -40.87
CA GLN A 478 -36.78 -9.97 -41.61
C GLN A 478 -36.88 -8.44 -41.65
N ARG A 479 -36.80 -7.78 -40.48
CA ARG A 479 -36.79 -6.31 -40.36
C ARG A 479 -35.63 -5.66 -41.12
N LEU A 480 -34.46 -6.32 -41.18
CA LEU A 480 -33.32 -5.85 -41.98
C LEU A 480 -33.59 -5.92 -43.50
N LYS A 481 -34.26 -6.99 -43.98
CA LYS A 481 -34.68 -7.09 -45.39
C LYS A 481 -35.73 -6.05 -45.74
N ASP A 482 -36.75 -5.88 -44.90
CA ASP A 482 -37.80 -4.87 -45.10
C ASP A 482 -37.20 -3.44 -45.17
N ARG A 483 -36.20 -3.15 -44.33
CA ARG A 483 -35.45 -1.88 -44.37
C ARG A 483 -34.57 -1.73 -45.61
N GLN A 484 -34.07 -2.82 -46.20
CA GLN A 484 -33.28 -2.80 -47.43
C GLN A 484 -34.14 -2.71 -48.71
N MET A 485 -35.37 -3.22 -48.71
CA MET A 485 -36.27 -3.16 -49.87
C MET A 485 -36.72 -1.73 -50.26
N TYR A 486 -36.50 -0.73 -49.39
CA TYR A 486 -36.85 0.67 -49.61
C TYR A 486 -35.64 1.62 -49.80
N GLY A 487 -34.41 1.11 -49.93
CA GLY A 487 -33.19 1.91 -49.75
C GLY A 487 -32.38 2.25 -51.02
N SER A 488 -32.75 3.30 -51.76
CA SER A 488 -31.89 3.98 -52.77
C SER A 488 -32.52 5.28 -53.31
N SER A 489 -31.84 6.29 -53.88
CA SER A 489 -30.46 6.86 -53.83
C SER A 489 -30.34 7.97 -54.90
N PRO A 490 -29.41 8.95 -54.80
CA PRO A 490 -28.76 9.54 -53.62
C PRO A 490 -28.77 11.09 -53.60
N ASP A 491 -28.20 11.67 -52.53
CA ASP A 491 -27.58 13.01 -52.38
C ASP A 491 -28.31 14.30 -52.83
N LEU A 492 -28.71 15.12 -51.83
CA LEU A 492 -27.81 16.16 -51.30
C LEU A 492 -28.30 16.72 -49.93
N SER A 493 -27.38 17.35 -49.20
CA SER A 493 -27.44 17.75 -47.77
C SER A 493 -27.64 19.28 -47.57
N PRO A 494 -27.72 19.83 -46.33
CA PRO A 494 -28.18 19.28 -45.04
C PRO A 494 -29.10 20.26 -44.24
N ASP A 495 -30.22 19.82 -43.66
CA ASP A 495 -30.92 20.62 -42.62
C ASP A 495 -31.82 19.79 -41.67
N ILE A 496 -31.72 20.11 -40.38
CA ILE A 496 -32.77 20.18 -39.33
C ILE A 496 -33.65 18.94 -38.99
N GLU A 497 -33.66 18.57 -37.70
CA GLU A 497 -34.63 17.73 -36.95
C GLU A 497 -34.83 16.25 -37.40
N GLY A 498 -35.07 15.26 -36.53
CA GLY A 498 -35.16 15.22 -35.07
C GLY A 498 -35.44 13.78 -34.56
N SER A 499 -35.60 13.59 -33.25
CA SER A 499 -35.98 12.33 -32.56
C SER A 499 -35.09 11.08 -32.78
N VAL A 500 -34.12 10.89 -31.88
CA VAL A 500 -33.78 9.57 -31.32
C VAL A 500 -34.26 9.61 -29.87
N ASP A 501 -34.90 8.55 -29.37
CA ASP A 501 -35.40 8.53 -27.98
C ASP A 501 -34.24 8.58 -26.98
N GLU A 502 -34.23 9.64 -26.16
CA GLU A 502 -33.29 9.78 -25.04
C GLU A 502 -33.72 8.91 -23.84
N PRO A 503 -32.79 8.58 -22.91
CA PRO A 503 -33.18 8.09 -21.59
C PRO A 503 -34.11 9.09 -20.89
N PRO A 504 -35.01 8.63 -19.99
CA PRO A 504 -36.03 9.48 -19.39
C PRO A 504 -35.42 10.68 -18.67
N GLN A 505 -35.66 11.88 -19.20
CA GLN A 505 -35.17 13.12 -18.61
C GLN A 505 -35.74 13.27 -17.19
N MET A 506 -34.86 13.46 -16.21
CA MET A 506 -35.27 13.89 -14.89
C MET A 506 -35.74 15.34 -14.96
N ASP A 507 -36.98 15.63 -14.55
CA ASP A 507 -37.51 16.99 -14.49
C ASP A 507 -36.67 17.88 -13.55
N THR A 508 -35.67 18.55 -14.10
CA THR A 508 -34.80 19.48 -13.35
C THR A 508 -35.60 20.64 -12.77
N GLU A 509 -36.70 21.03 -13.41
CA GLU A 509 -37.61 22.08 -12.94
C GLU A 509 -38.45 21.63 -11.73
N ASN A 510 -38.97 20.39 -11.73
CA ASN A 510 -39.64 19.81 -10.55
C ASN A 510 -38.65 19.61 -9.39
N LEU A 511 -37.41 19.21 -9.67
CA LEU A 511 -36.34 19.14 -8.66
C LEU A 511 -35.96 20.54 -8.12
N GLN A 512 -35.86 21.56 -8.97
CA GLN A 512 -35.63 22.94 -8.53
C GLN A 512 -36.78 23.48 -7.67
N ALA A 513 -38.04 23.20 -8.03
CA ALA A 513 -39.21 23.54 -7.21
C ALA A 513 -39.16 22.82 -5.85
N PHE A 514 -38.76 21.55 -5.82
CA PHE A 514 -38.60 20.79 -4.58
C PHE A 514 -37.49 21.38 -3.67
N PHE A 515 -36.30 21.67 -4.22
CA PHE A 515 -35.18 22.22 -3.45
C PHE A 515 -35.42 23.68 -3.01
N THR A 516 -36.05 24.53 -3.82
CA THR A 516 -36.43 25.90 -3.40
C THR A 516 -37.52 25.87 -2.33
N GLY A 517 -38.49 24.95 -2.41
CA GLY A 517 -39.44 24.68 -1.34
C GLY A 517 -38.78 24.23 -0.04
N LEU A 518 -37.69 23.45 -0.14
CA LEU A 518 -36.88 22.99 1.00
C LEU A 518 -36.09 24.13 1.66
N MET A 519 -35.47 25.03 0.87
CA MET A 519 -34.76 26.21 1.38
C MET A 519 -35.71 27.19 2.07
N ASN A 520 -36.85 27.51 1.44
CA ASN A 520 -37.82 28.47 1.97
C ASN A 520 -38.55 27.98 3.24
N ARG A 521 -38.44 26.70 3.60
CA ARG A 521 -39.08 26.13 4.81
C ARG A 521 -38.28 26.38 6.11
N ARG A 522 -37.06 26.93 6.06
CA ARG A 522 -36.20 27.17 7.24
C ARG A 522 -36.18 28.63 7.70
N GLY A 523 -37.36 29.25 7.87
CA GLY A 523 -37.45 30.68 8.24
C GLY A 523 -38.81 31.15 8.75
N GLY A 524 -39.33 30.57 9.84
CA GLY A 524 -40.54 31.09 10.51
C GLY A 524 -41.16 30.12 11.51
N GLY A 525 -40.88 30.30 12.80
CA GLY A 525 -41.35 29.36 13.84
C GLY A 525 -40.88 29.66 15.26
N THR A 526 -40.93 30.92 15.69
CA THR A 526 -40.59 31.29 17.08
C THR A 526 -41.74 31.00 18.04
N LYS A 527 -41.54 30.11 19.01
CA LYS A 527 -42.10 30.20 20.36
C LYS A 527 -41.31 29.35 21.34
#